data_AF-A0A951KLP4-F1
#
_entry.id   AF-A0A951KLP4-F1
#
_cell.length_a   1.000
_cell.length_b   1.000
_cell.length_c   1.000
_cell.angle_alpha   90.00
_cell.angle_beta   90.00
_cell.angle_gamma   90.00
#
_symmetry.space_group_name_H-M   'P 1'
#
loop_
_entity.id
_entity.type
_entity.pdbx_description
1 polymer ?
#
loop_
_entity_poly.entity_id
_entity_poly.type
_entity_poly.pdbx_seq_one_letter_code
_entity_poly.pdbx_strand_id
1 'polypeptide(L)'
;MSQEVFVFPVSFAQQRLWFLEQLTPGNPVYNIARAIRLKGILQPTALLQALQVIADRHEILRTTFEIVDGEPMQMVAAATMVTLPHIDLTQYAPEQREAEARRIAAEEARRPFDLVAGPLLHATLLQLGSDDHWLILTVHHMIFDGWSYGIFCQELAALYRHFSGEAGELPELPIQYADYAVWQRDWFQGEILERQLDYWQRELADAPTVLALPTDYPRPSRSSQAGAVQPLALSPALTMALRQYSQGAHATMFMTLLAAFAVVLARHSGQAEVVIGVPVAGRTQPETAGLIGFFVNMLPLRVRVAQARSFAELVAAVRTATLAAYAQQDLPFEMLVEALAPERSLHHAPIFQVACSLQPAAEPIILPGLTVDIESVSTATAKLDLTLNMTETATGIAGGLEYNTELFAPATIARLAGHMVQLLESVLATPDAPLATIPLLSSPEYQQLVYAWNATGADYPADQTLHTLFERHAARTPDVVAVVCGAGTRERVELTYAELNARANQLAHHLQALGVGSDVRVGLCFDRSIELIIGMLAVLKAGAAYVPLDPNYPAERIAVMLEDAAALVVLTQQGLADRFNGLEATILRLDSDWDCIAAAPDTNLPQHTLPDSPAYVIFTSGSTGRP
;
A
#
# COMPACT_ATOMS: atom_id res chain seq x y z
N MET A 1 -34.00 1.33 -43.04
CA MET A 1 -34.08 2.79 -42.86
C MET A 1 -32.87 3.16 -42.03
N SER A 2 -31.92 3.93 -42.58
CA SER A 2 -30.76 4.39 -41.82
C SER A 2 -31.26 5.24 -40.66
N GLN A 3 -30.97 4.81 -39.43
CA GLN A 3 -31.24 5.64 -38.24
C GLN A 3 -30.41 6.92 -38.38
N GLU A 4 -31.04 8.07 -38.17
CA GLU A 4 -30.36 9.36 -38.16
C GLU A 4 -29.41 9.39 -36.95
N VAL A 5 -28.13 9.68 -37.19
CA VAL A 5 -27.07 9.72 -36.18
C VAL A 5 -26.39 11.09 -36.26
N PHE A 6 -26.26 11.75 -35.11
CA PHE A 6 -25.58 13.03 -34.97
C PHE A 6 -24.17 12.80 -34.39
N VAL A 7 -23.17 13.50 -34.92
CA VAL A 7 -21.75 13.28 -34.59
C VAL A 7 -21.19 14.49 -33.87
N PHE A 8 -20.62 14.29 -32.68
CA PHE A 8 -20.04 15.34 -31.85
C PHE A 8 -18.67 14.91 -31.29
N PRO A 9 -17.75 15.84 -30.96
CA PRO A 9 -16.51 15.49 -30.29
C PRO A 9 -16.79 14.92 -28.90
N VAL A 10 -15.93 14.02 -28.42
CA VAL A 10 -15.94 13.59 -27.01
C VAL A 10 -15.33 14.67 -26.11
N SER A 11 -15.78 14.73 -24.85
CA SER A 11 -15.11 15.54 -23.81
C SER A 11 -13.69 15.00 -23.54
N PHE A 12 -12.84 15.78 -22.87
CA PHE A 12 -11.48 15.30 -22.53
C PHE A 12 -11.53 14.07 -21.60
N ALA A 13 -12.47 14.06 -20.65
CA ALA A 13 -12.67 12.94 -19.73
C ALA A 13 -13.14 11.68 -20.47
N GLN A 14 -14.06 11.83 -21.43
CA GLN A 14 -14.47 10.72 -22.30
C GLN A 14 -13.30 10.21 -23.17
N GLN A 15 -12.49 11.10 -23.73
CA GLN A 15 -11.30 10.70 -24.51
C GLN A 15 -10.36 9.80 -23.71
N ARG A 16 -10.17 10.10 -22.41
CA ARG A 16 -9.44 9.21 -21.49
C ARG A 16 -10.07 7.83 -21.41
N LEU A 17 -11.35 7.76 -21.06
CA LEU A 17 -12.02 6.50 -20.81
C LEU A 17 -12.03 5.64 -22.07
N TRP A 18 -12.20 6.27 -23.23
CA TRP A 18 -12.00 5.60 -24.52
C TRP A 18 -10.61 4.97 -24.61
N PHE A 19 -9.54 5.73 -24.37
CA PHE A 19 -8.17 5.21 -24.40
C PHE A 19 -7.95 4.06 -23.42
N LEU A 20 -8.46 4.16 -22.19
CA LEU A 20 -8.33 3.11 -21.17
C LEU A 20 -9.10 1.85 -21.56
N GLU A 21 -10.27 1.98 -22.17
CA GLU A 21 -11.04 0.84 -22.71
C GLU A 21 -10.28 0.15 -23.85
N GLN A 22 -9.63 0.91 -24.75
CA GLN A 22 -8.81 0.32 -25.81
C GLN A 22 -7.59 -0.44 -25.26
N LEU A 23 -7.08 -0.06 -24.08
CA LEU A 23 -5.98 -0.79 -23.43
C LEU A 23 -6.43 -2.12 -22.85
N THR A 24 -7.67 -2.26 -22.36
CA THR A 24 -8.17 -3.53 -21.80
C THR A 24 -9.63 -3.77 -22.21
N PRO A 25 -9.88 -4.09 -23.50
CA PRO A 25 -11.24 -4.19 -24.02
C PRO A 25 -12.07 -5.24 -23.28
N GLY A 26 -13.29 -4.87 -22.92
CA GLY A 26 -14.25 -5.76 -22.29
C GLY A 26 -14.05 -5.96 -20.79
N ASN A 27 -13.25 -5.11 -20.14
CA ASN A 27 -13.10 -5.12 -18.69
C ASN A 27 -14.23 -4.31 -18.02
N PRO A 28 -14.98 -4.86 -17.03
CA PRO A 28 -16.07 -4.15 -16.37
C PRO A 28 -15.62 -3.08 -15.36
N VAL A 29 -14.34 -2.72 -15.30
CA VAL A 29 -13.80 -1.76 -14.32
C VAL A 29 -14.49 -0.38 -14.36
N TYR A 30 -15.05 0.00 -15.51
CA TYR A 30 -15.82 1.23 -15.71
C TYR A 30 -17.33 0.99 -15.77
N ASN A 31 -17.82 -0.17 -15.34
CA ASN A 31 -19.24 -0.37 -15.11
C ASN A 31 -19.64 0.24 -13.76
N ILE A 32 -20.77 0.92 -13.74
CA ILE A 32 -21.45 1.38 -12.53
C ILE A 32 -22.71 0.53 -12.37
N ALA A 33 -22.72 -0.34 -11.35
CA ALA A 33 -23.84 -1.23 -11.09
C ALA A 33 -24.52 -0.92 -9.74
N ARG A 34 -25.85 -0.94 -9.74
CA ARG A 34 -26.71 -0.75 -8.56
C ARG A 34 -27.83 -1.78 -8.55
N ALA A 35 -28.13 -2.31 -7.37
CA ALA A 35 -29.34 -3.07 -7.14
C ALA A 35 -30.28 -2.21 -6.29
N ILE A 36 -31.45 -1.91 -6.86
CA ILE A 36 -32.47 -1.07 -6.25
C ILE A 36 -33.60 -2.01 -5.84
N ARG A 37 -33.70 -2.31 -4.54
CA ARG A 37 -34.76 -3.15 -3.98
C ARG A 37 -36.01 -2.29 -3.79
N LEU A 38 -37.10 -2.74 -4.40
CA LEU A 38 -38.40 -2.10 -4.46
C LEU A 38 -39.41 -2.99 -3.73
N LYS A 39 -39.84 -2.56 -2.54
CA LYS A 39 -40.83 -3.26 -1.73
C LYS A 39 -42.20 -2.61 -1.81
N GLY A 40 -43.21 -3.36 -2.22
CA GLY A 40 -44.58 -2.93 -2.42
C GLY A 40 -45.15 -3.32 -3.78
N ILE A 41 -46.31 -2.76 -4.14
CA ILE A 41 -47.00 -3.07 -5.41
C ILE A 41 -46.35 -2.28 -6.54
N LEU A 42 -45.42 -2.93 -7.25
CA LEU A 42 -44.75 -2.35 -8.41
C LEU A 42 -45.67 -2.29 -9.64
N GLN A 43 -45.58 -1.22 -10.42
CA GLN A 43 -46.15 -1.11 -11.76
C GLN A 43 -45.04 -1.22 -12.82
N PRO A 44 -44.72 -2.42 -13.35
CA PRO A 44 -43.59 -2.60 -14.27
C PRO A 44 -43.70 -1.77 -15.56
N THR A 45 -44.93 -1.57 -16.06
CA THR A 45 -45.18 -0.72 -17.24
C THR A 45 -44.78 0.74 -16.98
N ALA A 46 -45.17 1.29 -15.82
CA ALA A 46 -44.80 2.66 -15.45
C ALA A 46 -43.29 2.81 -15.28
N LEU A 47 -42.63 1.78 -14.73
CA LEU A 47 -41.17 1.74 -14.62
C LEU A 47 -40.49 1.74 -16.00
N LEU A 48 -40.91 0.87 -16.92
CA LEU A 48 -40.37 0.83 -18.28
C LEU A 48 -40.59 2.15 -19.03
N GLN A 49 -41.79 2.74 -18.93
CA GLN A 49 -42.09 4.03 -19.54
C GLN A 49 -41.23 5.17 -18.96
N ALA A 50 -41.02 5.18 -17.64
CA ALA A 50 -40.13 6.14 -17.01
C ALA A 50 -38.69 6.02 -17.54
N LEU A 51 -38.14 4.80 -17.59
CA LEU A 51 -36.80 4.55 -18.11
C LEU A 51 -36.66 4.98 -19.59
N GLN A 52 -37.68 4.70 -20.41
CA GLN A 52 -37.71 5.11 -21.82
C GLN A 52 -37.68 6.63 -21.95
N VAL A 53 -38.51 7.36 -21.19
CA VAL A 53 -38.52 8.84 -21.23
C VAL A 53 -37.17 9.43 -20.79
N ILE A 54 -36.51 8.84 -19.78
CA ILE A 54 -35.17 9.30 -19.37
C ILE A 54 -34.16 9.10 -20.50
N ALA A 55 -34.18 7.94 -21.17
CA ALA A 55 -33.28 7.65 -22.28
C ALA A 55 -33.52 8.54 -23.51
N ASP A 56 -34.77 8.94 -23.77
CA ASP A 56 -35.10 9.87 -24.84
C ASP A 56 -34.70 11.31 -24.50
N ARG A 57 -34.86 11.69 -23.23
CA ARG A 57 -34.59 13.04 -22.70
C ARG A 57 -33.11 13.38 -22.61
N HIS A 58 -32.27 12.43 -22.21
CA HIS A 58 -30.81 12.63 -22.09
C HIS A 58 -30.11 11.95 -23.26
N GLU A 59 -29.62 12.74 -24.21
CA GLU A 59 -29.02 12.21 -25.45
C GLU A 59 -27.87 11.24 -25.17
N ILE A 60 -27.12 11.47 -24.09
CA ILE A 60 -25.98 10.65 -23.70
C ILE A 60 -26.34 9.18 -23.44
N LEU A 61 -27.59 8.88 -23.06
CA LEU A 61 -28.05 7.51 -22.82
C LEU A 61 -28.35 6.75 -24.12
N ARG A 62 -28.45 7.46 -25.23
CA ARG A 62 -28.57 6.93 -26.60
C ARG A 62 -27.31 7.19 -27.44
N THR A 63 -26.20 7.50 -26.79
CA THR A 63 -24.91 7.75 -27.41
C THR A 63 -24.03 6.50 -27.41
N THR A 64 -23.40 6.25 -28.55
CA THR A 64 -22.28 5.31 -28.73
C THR A 64 -21.02 6.07 -29.13
N PHE A 65 -19.88 5.39 -29.22
CA PHE A 65 -18.58 6.01 -29.47
C PHE A 65 -17.83 5.27 -30.55
N GLU A 66 -17.38 6.00 -31.57
CA GLU A 66 -16.65 5.45 -32.72
C GLU A 66 -15.47 6.32 -33.10
N ILE A 67 -14.51 5.76 -33.83
CA ILE A 67 -13.42 6.54 -34.43
C ILE A 67 -13.91 7.13 -35.76
N VAL A 68 -13.85 8.46 -35.87
CA VAL A 68 -14.08 9.20 -37.12
C VAL A 68 -12.84 10.02 -37.39
N ASP A 69 -12.25 9.86 -38.58
CA ASP A 69 -11.02 10.55 -38.99
C ASP A 69 -9.84 10.44 -38.00
N GLY A 70 -9.76 9.30 -37.29
CA GLY A 70 -8.68 9.00 -36.34
C GLY A 70 -8.94 9.47 -34.90
N GLU A 71 -10.04 10.16 -34.63
CA GLU A 71 -10.42 10.66 -33.31
C GLU A 71 -11.70 9.98 -32.78
N PRO A 72 -11.82 9.72 -31.47
CA PRO A 72 -13.07 9.23 -30.89
C PRO A 72 -14.15 10.32 -30.90
N MET A 73 -15.33 9.95 -31.41
CA MET A 73 -16.50 10.82 -31.53
C MET A 73 -17.72 10.20 -30.83
N GLN A 74 -18.62 11.06 -30.38
CA GLN A 74 -19.95 10.70 -29.89
C GLN A 74 -20.88 10.50 -31.08
N MET A 75 -21.53 9.34 -31.14
CA MET A 75 -22.51 8.94 -32.13
C MET A 75 -23.88 8.89 -31.46
N VAL A 76 -24.64 9.98 -31.59
CA VAL A 76 -25.92 10.18 -30.89
C VAL A 76 -27.06 9.69 -31.79
N ALA A 77 -27.69 8.57 -31.44
CA ALA A 77 -28.79 8.01 -32.22
C ALA A 77 -30.09 8.78 -31.98
N ALA A 78 -30.87 9.13 -33.02
CA ALA A 78 -32.09 9.93 -32.87
C ALA A 78 -33.14 9.37 -31.90
N ALA A 79 -33.18 8.05 -31.72
CA ALA A 79 -34.02 7.37 -30.72
C ALA A 79 -33.36 6.07 -30.28
N THR A 80 -33.69 5.61 -29.07
CA THR A 80 -33.29 4.30 -28.55
C THR A 80 -34.50 3.58 -27.96
N MET A 81 -34.44 2.26 -27.87
CA MET A 81 -35.46 1.47 -27.19
C MET A 81 -34.87 0.85 -25.92
N VAL A 82 -35.37 1.26 -24.77
CA VAL A 82 -35.00 0.66 -23.49
C VAL A 82 -35.74 -0.66 -23.34
N THR A 83 -34.99 -1.72 -22.99
CA THR A 83 -35.56 -3.01 -22.61
C THR A 83 -35.48 -3.19 -21.10
N LEU A 84 -36.51 -3.77 -20.51
CA LEU A 84 -36.53 -4.17 -19.10
C LEU A 84 -36.90 -5.65 -19.00
N PRO A 85 -35.94 -6.58 -19.19
CA PRO A 85 -36.18 -8.00 -18.99
C PRO A 85 -36.72 -8.25 -17.58
N HIS A 86 -37.77 -9.06 -17.49
CA HIS A 86 -38.41 -9.42 -16.22
C HIS A 86 -38.12 -10.88 -15.90
N ILE A 87 -37.40 -11.13 -14.81
CA ILE A 87 -36.98 -12.47 -14.38
C ILE A 87 -37.75 -12.84 -13.11
N ASP A 88 -38.59 -13.87 -13.22
CA ASP A 88 -39.33 -14.41 -12.08
C ASP A 88 -38.45 -15.36 -11.26
N LEU A 89 -38.11 -14.94 -10.03
CA LEU A 89 -37.36 -15.75 -9.06
C LEU A 89 -38.29 -16.45 -8.06
N THR A 90 -39.61 -16.29 -8.17
CA THR A 90 -40.57 -16.96 -7.28
C THR A 90 -40.59 -18.48 -7.46
N GLN A 91 -40.07 -18.97 -8.59
CA GLN A 91 -39.81 -20.39 -8.86
C GLN A 91 -38.77 -21.02 -7.91
N TYR A 92 -37.86 -20.23 -7.32
CA TYR A 92 -36.89 -20.71 -6.34
C TYR A 92 -37.50 -20.75 -4.94
N ALA A 93 -36.94 -21.59 -4.06
CA ALA A 93 -37.32 -21.61 -2.65
C ALA A 93 -37.09 -20.24 -2.00
N PRO A 94 -37.98 -19.75 -1.10
CA PRO A 94 -37.88 -18.41 -0.51
C PRO A 94 -36.50 -18.05 0.02
N GLU A 95 -35.82 -18.99 0.67
CA GLU A 95 -34.50 -18.81 1.27
C GLU A 95 -33.37 -18.65 0.24
N GLN A 96 -33.62 -19.02 -1.03
CA GLN A 96 -32.64 -18.99 -2.12
C GLN A 96 -32.79 -17.76 -3.03
N ARG A 97 -33.96 -17.10 -3.04
CA ARG A 97 -34.28 -16.03 -4.00
C ARG A 97 -33.33 -14.84 -3.91
N GLU A 98 -33.00 -14.42 -2.69
CA GLU A 98 -32.12 -13.27 -2.48
C GLU A 98 -30.67 -13.59 -2.88
N ALA A 99 -30.21 -14.82 -2.63
CA ALA A 99 -28.88 -15.27 -3.08
C ALA A 99 -28.81 -15.30 -4.62
N GLU A 100 -29.87 -15.77 -5.27
CA GLU A 100 -29.96 -15.79 -6.73
C GLU A 100 -30.04 -14.39 -7.33
N ALA A 101 -30.79 -13.48 -6.70
CA ALA A 101 -30.84 -12.07 -7.11
C ALA A 101 -29.45 -11.41 -7.05
N ARG A 102 -28.68 -11.67 -6.00
CA ARG A 102 -27.29 -11.20 -5.89
C ARG A 102 -26.36 -11.82 -6.94
N ARG A 103 -26.55 -13.11 -7.26
CA ARG A 103 -25.78 -13.78 -8.32
C ARG A 103 -26.02 -13.10 -9.67
N ILE A 104 -27.28 -12.87 -10.05
CA ILE A 104 -27.67 -12.19 -11.29
C ILE A 104 -27.15 -10.74 -11.29
N ALA A 105 -27.32 -10.00 -10.20
CA ALA A 105 -26.81 -8.64 -10.09
C ALA A 105 -25.29 -8.58 -10.34
N ALA A 106 -24.54 -9.51 -9.77
CA ALA A 106 -23.08 -9.57 -9.95
C ALA A 106 -22.69 -9.97 -11.38
N GLU A 107 -23.49 -10.78 -12.08
CA GLU A 107 -23.29 -11.10 -13.50
C GLU A 107 -23.55 -9.90 -14.39
N GLU A 108 -24.65 -9.18 -14.19
CA GLU A 108 -24.94 -7.94 -14.93
C GLU A 108 -23.86 -6.88 -14.67
N ALA A 109 -23.39 -6.73 -13.44
CA ALA A 109 -22.33 -5.77 -13.11
C ALA A 109 -21.01 -6.07 -13.86
N ARG A 110 -20.71 -7.34 -14.10
CA ARG A 110 -19.50 -7.78 -14.83
C ARG A 110 -19.69 -7.90 -16.34
N ARG A 111 -20.92 -7.71 -16.83
CA ARG A 111 -21.21 -7.81 -18.26
C ARG A 111 -20.49 -6.67 -19.00
N PRO A 112 -19.61 -6.98 -19.97
CA PRO A 112 -18.91 -5.94 -20.72
C PRO A 112 -19.87 -5.11 -21.57
N PHE A 113 -19.54 -3.84 -21.78
CA PHE A 113 -20.18 -2.98 -22.78
C PHE A 113 -19.35 -2.90 -24.04
N ASP A 114 -20.02 -2.85 -25.19
CA ASP A 114 -19.41 -2.47 -26.45
C ASP A 114 -19.70 -0.98 -26.68
N LEU A 115 -18.67 -0.13 -26.58
CA LEU A 115 -18.81 1.32 -26.74
C LEU A 115 -19.29 1.74 -28.14
N VAL A 116 -19.03 0.90 -29.16
CA VAL A 116 -19.41 1.15 -30.55
C VAL A 116 -20.85 0.70 -30.80
N ALA A 117 -21.19 -0.53 -30.39
CA ALA A 117 -22.51 -1.10 -30.69
C ALA A 117 -23.61 -0.64 -29.73
N GLY A 118 -23.29 -0.40 -28.46
CA GLY A 118 -24.26 -0.09 -27.41
C GLY A 118 -25.34 -1.18 -27.21
N PRO A 119 -26.42 -0.87 -26.47
CA PRO A 119 -26.60 0.31 -25.62
C PRO A 119 -25.64 0.28 -24.42
N LEU A 120 -25.37 1.45 -23.84
CA LEU A 120 -24.42 1.60 -22.70
C LEU A 120 -25.11 1.65 -21.33
N LEU A 121 -26.39 1.29 -21.30
CA LEU A 121 -27.22 1.14 -20.12
C LEU A 121 -28.03 -0.16 -20.24
N HIS A 122 -27.98 -0.97 -19.19
CA HIS A 122 -28.77 -2.18 -19.02
C HIS A 122 -29.63 -2.06 -17.76
N ALA A 123 -30.90 -2.46 -17.86
CA ALA A 123 -31.83 -2.53 -16.75
C ALA A 123 -32.52 -3.90 -16.75
N THR A 124 -32.52 -4.60 -15.62
CA THR A 124 -33.19 -5.90 -15.45
C THR A 124 -34.04 -5.87 -14.18
N LEU A 125 -35.30 -6.31 -14.28
CA LEU A 125 -36.22 -6.42 -13.16
C LEU A 125 -36.28 -7.87 -12.67
N LEU A 126 -35.96 -8.09 -11.40
CA LEU A 126 -36.05 -9.39 -10.74
C LEU A 126 -37.25 -9.39 -9.80
N GLN A 127 -38.10 -10.41 -9.88
CA GLN A 127 -39.24 -10.58 -8.99
C GLN A 127 -38.94 -11.65 -7.93
N LEU A 128 -38.82 -11.25 -6.67
CA LEU A 128 -38.58 -12.16 -5.55
C LEU A 128 -39.89 -12.58 -4.86
N GLY A 129 -40.94 -11.77 -5.01
CA GLY A 129 -42.27 -12.00 -4.46
C GLY A 129 -43.33 -11.13 -5.13
N SER A 130 -44.55 -11.12 -4.61
CA SER A 130 -45.62 -10.24 -5.09
C SER A 130 -45.37 -8.76 -4.77
N ASP A 131 -44.55 -8.49 -3.75
CA ASP A 131 -44.26 -7.17 -3.19
C ASP A 131 -42.76 -6.94 -2.94
N ASP A 132 -41.88 -7.74 -3.54
CA ASP A 132 -40.42 -7.62 -3.40
C ASP A 132 -39.75 -7.81 -4.77
N HIS A 133 -39.15 -6.74 -5.27
CA HIS A 133 -38.54 -6.70 -6.59
C HIS A 133 -37.17 -6.03 -6.51
N TRP A 134 -36.25 -6.42 -7.39
CA TRP A 134 -34.96 -5.75 -7.53
C TRP A 134 -34.83 -5.21 -8.95
N LEU A 135 -34.58 -3.91 -9.10
CA LEU A 135 -34.15 -3.32 -10.35
C LEU A 135 -32.62 -3.27 -10.35
N ILE A 136 -32.01 -4.07 -11.22
CA ILE A 136 -30.58 -4.05 -11.48
C ILE A 136 -30.33 -3.03 -12.58
N LEU A 137 -29.59 -1.98 -12.28
CA LEU A 137 -29.18 -0.96 -13.23
C LEU A 137 -27.66 -1.01 -13.37
N THR A 138 -27.20 -1.25 -14.60
CA THR A 138 -25.76 -1.22 -14.94
C THR A 138 -25.55 -0.25 -16.09
N VAL A 139 -24.62 0.69 -15.92
CA VAL A 139 -24.34 1.74 -16.90
C VAL A 139 -22.83 1.93 -17.04
N HIS A 140 -22.36 2.21 -18.26
CA HIS A 140 -20.95 2.48 -18.48
C HIS A 140 -20.56 3.91 -18.06
N HIS A 141 -19.41 4.06 -17.41
CA HIS A 141 -18.94 5.35 -16.86
C HIS A 141 -18.70 6.42 -17.94
N MET A 142 -18.58 6.04 -19.22
CA MET A 142 -18.44 6.96 -20.36
C MET A 142 -19.67 7.87 -20.58
N ILE A 143 -20.85 7.44 -20.11
CA ILE A 143 -22.12 8.15 -20.27
C ILE A 143 -22.76 8.55 -18.92
N PHE A 144 -22.08 8.27 -17.80
CA PHE A 144 -22.69 8.35 -16.48
C PHE A 144 -21.64 8.57 -15.39
N ASP A 145 -22.01 9.28 -14.32
CA ASP A 145 -21.16 9.48 -13.14
C ASP A 145 -21.97 9.43 -11.84
N GLY A 146 -21.28 9.60 -10.70
CA GLY A 146 -21.93 9.57 -9.39
C GLY A 146 -23.00 10.65 -9.21
N TRP A 147 -22.83 11.82 -9.83
CA TRP A 147 -23.81 12.90 -9.79
C TRP A 147 -25.03 12.58 -10.67
N SER A 148 -24.80 12.01 -11.85
CA SER A 148 -25.83 11.52 -12.77
C SER A 148 -26.73 10.49 -12.12
N TYR A 149 -26.22 9.71 -11.18
CA TYR A 149 -27.05 8.77 -10.41
C TYR A 149 -28.14 9.48 -9.61
N GLY A 150 -27.81 10.59 -8.94
CA GLY A 150 -28.77 11.39 -8.19
C GLY A 150 -29.87 11.94 -9.10
N ILE A 151 -29.48 12.50 -10.26
CA ILE A 151 -30.40 13.02 -11.28
C ILE A 151 -31.31 11.90 -11.79
N PHE A 152 -30.73 10.77 -12.18
CA PHE A 152 -31.49 9.60 -12.65
C PHE A 152 -32.53 9.15 -11.62
N CYS A 153 -32.16 9.06 -10.34
CA CYS A 153 -33.08 8.67 -9.28
C CYS A 153 -34.24 9.66 -9.09
N GLN A 154 -33.95 10.96 -9.13
CA GLN A 154 -34.95 12.02 -9.03
C GLN A 154 -35.91 12.00 -10.22
N GLU A 155 -35.39 11.86 -11.44
CA GLU A 155 -36.20 11.80 -12.65
C GLU A 155 -37.04 10.52 -12.73
N LEU A 156 -36.45 9.37 -12.34
CA LEU A 156 -37.16 8.09 -12.23
C LEU A 156 -38.36 8.21 -11.28
N ALA A 157 -38.20 8.89 -10.15
CA ALA A 157 -39.28 9.09 -9.19
C ALA A 157 -40.39 10.01 -9.70
N ALA A 158 -40.03 11.09 -10.41
CA ALA A 158 -41.02 11.97 -11.03
C ALA A 158 -41.81 11.27 -12.15
N LEU A 159 -41.12 10.53 -13.02
CA LEU A 159 -41.74 9.87 -14.17
C LEU A 159 -42.54 8.63 -13.75
N TYR A 160 -42.06 7.86 -12.77
CA TYR A 160 -42.82 6.74 -12.24
C TYR A 160 -44.13 7.22 -11.59
N ARG A 161 -44.12 8.35 -10.87
CA ARG A 161 -45.35 9.03 -10.39
C ARG A 161 -46.30 9.36 -11.52
N HIS A 162 -45.79 10.01 -12.57
CA HIS A 162 -46.57 10.38 -13.75
C HIS A 162 -47.28 9.17 -14.37
N PHE A 163 -46.53 8.12 -14.70
CA PHE A 163 -47.09 6.93 -15.34
C PHE A 163 -47.91 6.05 -14.40
N SER A 164 -47.79 6.24 -13.08
CA SER A 164 -48.64 5.59 -12.07
C SER A 164 -49.95 6.34 -11.80
N GLY A 165 -50.20 7.47 -12.46
CA GLY A 165 -51.44 8.25 -12.38
C GLY A 165 -51.39 9.45 -11.42
N GLU A 166 -50.21 9.83 -10.92
CA GLU A 166 -49.99 11.03 -10.11
C GLU A 166 -49.34 12.15 -10.94
N ALA A 167 -49.33 13.39 -10.43
CA ALA A 167 -48.60 14.47 -11.10
C ALA A 167 -47.08 14.27 -10.97
N GLY A 168 -46.38 14.30 -12.10
CA GLY A 168 -44.92 14.30 -12.19
C GLY A 168 -44.49 15.14 -13.38
N GLU A 169 -43.62 16.10 -13.15
CA GLU A 169 -43.09 17.02 -14.17
C GLU A 169 -41.57 17.11 -14.05
N LEU A 170 -40.91 17.28 -15.18
CA LEU A 170 -39.47 17.52 -15.26
C LEU A 170 -39.22 18.87 -15.95
N PRO A 171 -38.31 19.71 -15.44
CA PRO A 171 -37.95 20.95 -16.12
C PRO A 171 -37.35 20.65 -17.50
N GLU A 172 -37.40 21.58 -18.45
CA GLU A 172 -36.67 21.41 -19.72
C GLU A 172 -35.15 21.42 -19.48
N LEU A 173 -34.40 20.61 -20.24
CA LEU A 173 -32.94 20.65 -20.21
C LEU A 173 -32.46 21.79 -21.13
N PRO A 174 -31.66 22.75 -20.62
CA PRO A 174 -31.24 23.91 -21.43
C PRO A 174 -30.20 23.55 -22.49
N ILE A 175 -29.48 22.45 -22.29
CA ILE A 175 -28.41 21.93 -23.17
C ILE A 175 -28.37 20.39 -23.04
N GLN A 176 -27.55 19.74 -23.86
CA GLN A 176 -27.23 18.32 -23.80
C GLN A 176 -25.73 18.10 -23.51
N TYR A 177 -25.35 16.87 -23.18
CA TYR A 177 -23.95 16.55 -22.90
C TYR A 177 -23.02 16.85 -24.08
N ALA A 178 -23.49 16.65 -25.31
CA ALA A 178 -22.73 16.96 -26.52
C ALA A 178 -22.37 18.46 -26.61
N ASP A 179 -23.29 19.35 -26.22
CA ASP A 179 -23.03 20.79 -26.18
C ASP A 179 -21.93 21.13 -25.17
N TYR A 180 -21.93 20.48 -24.00
CA TYR A 180 -20.87 20.62 -23.01
C TYR A 180 -19.51 20.15 -23.56
N ALA A 181 -19.47 19.01 -24.26
CA ALA A 181 -18.23 18.50 -24.84
C ALA A 181 -17.64 19.45 -25.89
N VAL A 182 -18.49 20.03 -26.75
CA VAL A 182 -18.09 21.06 -27.72
C VAL A 182 -17.59 22.31 -27.00
N TRP A 183 -18.37 22.84 -26.04
CA TRP A 183 -18.00 24.01 -25.26
C TRP A 183 -16.65 23.82 -24.54
N GLN A 184 -16.43 22.66 -23.92
CA GLN A 184 -15.19 22.38 -23.18
C GLN A 184 -13.97 22.41 -24.11
N ARG A 185 -14.10 21.84 -25.31
CA ARG A 185 -13.02 21.82 -26.32
C ARG A 185 -12.67 23.23 -26.77
N ASP A 186 -13.66 24.09 -26.98
CA ASP A 186 -13.45 25.45 -27.45
C ASP A 186 -12.95 26.40 -26.33
N TRP A 187 -13.51 26.26 -25.14
CA TRP A 187 -13.21 27.15 -24.01
C TRP A 187 -11.83 26.89 -23.40
N PHE A 188 -11.42 25.63 -23.30
CA PHE A 188 -10.20 25.26 -22.55
C PHE A 188 -8.94 25.32 -23.41
N GLN A 189 -8.60 26.53 -23.87
CA GLN A 189 -7.44 26.82 -24.71
C GLN A 189 -6.75 28.13 -24.29
N GLY A 190 -5.57 28.40 -24.86
CA GLY A 190 -4.84 29.67 -24.67
C GLY A 190 -4.48 29.95 -23.21
N GLU A 191 -4.68 31.20 -22.78
CA GLU A 191 -4.22 31.72 -21.47
C GLU A 191 -4.79 30.95 -20.26
N ILE A 192 -6.04 30.46 -20.37
CA ILE A 192 -6.66 29.68 -19.27
C ILE A 192 -5.90 28.38 -19.07
N LEU A 193 -5.64 27.65 -20.15
CA LEU A 193 -4.90 26.39 -20.15
C LEU A 193 -3.49 26.60 -19.58
N GLU A 194 -2.74 27.57 -20.11
CA GLU A 194 -1.37 27.87 -19.68
C GLU A 194 -1.31 28.16 -18.18
N ARG A 195 -2.21 29.01 -17.67
CA ARG A 195 -2.25 29.38 -16.25
C ARG A 195 -2.52 28.18 -15.33
N GLN A 196 -3.48 27.31 -15.68
CA GLN A 196 -3.76 26.12 -14.86
C GLN A 196 -2.59 25.13 -14.94
N LEU A 197 -2.00 24.96 -16.12
CA LEU A 197 -0.84 24.09 -16.32
C LEU A 197 0.36 24.52 -15.48
N ASP A 198 0.68 25.81 -15.48
CA ASP A 198 1.76 26.41 -14.69
C ASP A 198 1.57 26.19 -13.18
N TYR A 199 0.33 26.19 -12.70
CA TYR A 199 0.04 25.85 -11.30
C TYR A 199 0.37 24.38 -11.02
N TRP A 200 -0.17 23.46 -11.82
CA TRP A 200 -0.03 22.03 -11.59
C TRP A 200 1.40 21.52 -11.78
N GLN A 201 2.13 22.05 -12.77
CA GLN A 201 3.55 21.74 -12.96
C GLN A 201 4.38 22.16 -11.76
N ARG A 202 4.11 23.33 -11.17
CA ARG A 202 4.82 23.79 -9.96
C ARG A 202 4.46 22.96 -8.73
N GLU A 203 3.20 22.61 -8.53
CA GLU A 203 2.80 21.85 -7.34
C GLU A 203 3.29 20.39 -7.37
N LEU A 204 3.32 19.79 -8.56
CA LEU A 204 3.78 18.42 -8.77
C LEU A 204 5.27 18.30 -9.09
N ALA A 205 6.00 19.42 -9.13
CA ALA A 205 7.44 19.41 -9.32
C ALA A 205 8.12 18.55 -8.24
N ASP A 206 8.95 17.58 -8.64
CA ASP A 206 9.64 16.64 -7.76
C ASP A 206 8.71 15.81 -6.86
N ALA A 207 7.42 15.68 -7.20
CA ALA A 207 6.52 14.78 -6.49
C ALA A 207 6.96 13.31 -6.70
N PRO A 208 6.75 12.44 -5.70
CA PRO A 208 7.07 11.02 -5.87
C PRO A 208 6.22 10.43 -7.00
N THR A 209 6.88 9.67 -7.89
CA THR A 209 6.25 9.08 -9.07
C THR A 209 5.39 7.86 -8.74
N VAL A 210 5.79 7.11 -7.71
CA VAL A 210 5.11 5.89 -7.25
C VAL A 210 5.00 5.88 -5.73
N LEU A 211 3.82 5.53 -5.24
CA LEU A 211 3.61 5.23 -3.83
C LEU A 211 4.15 3.83 -3.50
N ALA A 212 5.19 3.76 -2.68
CA ALA A 212 5.90 2.52 -2.33
C ALA A 212 5.22 1.78 -1.17
N LEU A 213 3.94 1.44 -1.30
CA LEU A 213 3.26 0.61 -0.30
C LEU A 213 3.86 -0.81 -0.30
N PRO A 214 4.04 -1.44 0.87
CA PRO A 214 4.39 -2.85 0.96
C PRO A 214 3.27 -3.69 0.34
N THR A 215 3.56 -4.41 -0.74
CA THR A 215 2.63 -5.33 -1.39
C THR A 215 2.88 -6.76 -0.89
N ASP A 216 1.82 -7.57 -0.82
CA ASP A 216 1.94 -8.99 -0.46
C ASP A 216 2.40 -9.85 -1.64
N TYR A 217 2.15 -9.37 -2.85
CA TYR A 217 2.49 -10.02 -4.11
C TYR A 217 3.33 -9.09 -4.99
N PRO A 218 4.19 -9.65 -5.88
CA PRO A 218 4.93 -8.85 -6.84
C PRO A 218 3.98 -8.22 -7.86
N ARG A 219 4.19 -6.93 -8.16
CA ARG A 219 3.38 -6.21 -9.15
C ARG A 219 3.46 -6.89 -10.53
N PRO A 220 2.33 -7.21 -11.18
CA PRO A 220 2.33 -7.85 -12.50
C PRO A 220 2.84 -6.90 -13.59
N SER A 221 3.24 -7.48 -14.73
CA SER A 221 3.67 -6.70 -15.90
C SER A 221 2.55 -5.90 -16.56
N ARG A 222 1.32 -6.40 -16.43
CA ARG A 222 0.08 -5.74 -16.84
C ARG A 222 -1.00 -6.10 -15.82
N SER A 223 -1.68 -5.09 -15.28
CA SER A 223 -2.79 -5.30 -14.35
C SER A 223 -3.98 -5.93 -15.06
N SER A 224 -4.59 -6.95 -14.44
CA SER A 224 -5.91 -7.47 -14.82
C SER A 224 -7.05 -6.60 -14.27
N GLN A 225 -6.71 -5.63 -13.40
CA GLN A 225 -7.65 -4.80 -12.63
C GLN A 225 -8.56 -5.63 -11.73
N ALA A 226 -8.20 -6.87 -11.40
CA ALA A 226 -8.90 -7.66 -10.40
C ALA A 226 -8.86 -6.95 -9.04
N GLY A 227 -10.01 -6.85 -8.39
CA GLY A 227 -10.12 -6.10 -7.16
C GLY A 227 -11.19 -6.60 -6.21
N ALA A 228 -11.07 -6.15 -4.97
CA ALA A 228 -12.02 -6.41 -3.90
C ALA A 228 -12.18 -5.16 -3.05
N VAL A 229 -13.22 -5.16 -2.20
CA VAL A 229 -13.48 -4.06 -1.26
C VAL A 229 -13.38 -4.61 0.16
N GLN A 230 -12.57 -3.96 0.98
CA GLN A 230 -12.56 -4.15 2.43
C GLN A 230 -13.48 -3.10 3.05
N PRO A 231 -14.60 -3.51 3.69
CA PRO A 231 -15.50 -2.57 4.35
C PRO A 231 -14.79 -1.77 5.45
N LEU A 232 -15.16 -0.50 5.56
CA LEU A 232 -14.71 0.42 6.58
C LEU A 232 -15.90 1.28 7.03
N ALA A 233 -16.12 1.36 8.35
CA ALA A 233 -17.16 2.19 8.93
C ALA A 233 -16.62 2.92 10.15
N LEU A 234 -16.96 4.20 10.25
CA LEU A 234 -16.68 5.02 11.42
C LEU A 234 -17.87 4.94 12.36
N SER A 235 -17.60 4.71 13.65
CA SER A 235 -18.68 4.71 14.64
C SER A 235 -19.43 6.05 14.66
N PRO A 236 -20.69 6.09 15.15
CA PRO A 236 -21.42 7.35 15.29
C PRO A 236 -20.64 8.39 16.12
N ALA A 237 -19.96 7.93 17.18
CA ALA A 237 -19.14 8.78 18.03
C ALA A 237 -17.92 9.35 17.28
N LEU A 238 -17.20 8.51 16.54
CA LEU A 238 -16.04 8.94 15.76
C LEU A 238 -16.44 9.88 14.62
N THR A 239 -17.58 9.62 13.97
CA THR A 239 -18.15 10.49 12.94
C THR A 239 -18.47 11.88 13.50
N MET A 240 -19.09 11.93 14.68
CA MET A 240 -19.40 13.20 15.35
C MET A 240 -18.12 13.95 15.74
N ALA A 241 -17.11 13.26 16.28
CA ALA A 241 -15.82 13.85 16.61
C ALA A 241 -15.12 14.42 15.37
N LEU A 242 -15.11 13.66 14.26
CA LEU A 242 -14.56 14.10 12.97
C LEU A 242 -15.27 15.35 12.47
N ARG A 243 -16.61 15.39 12.56
CA ARG A 243 -17.42 16.55 12.14
C ARG A 243 -17.11 17.78 12.98
N GLN A 244 -17.11 17.64 14.31
CA GLN A 244 -16.81 18.74 15.24
C GLN A 244 -15.40 19.29 15.04
N TYR A 245 -14.41 18.41 14.94
CA TYR A 245 -13.03 18.78 14.70
C TYR A 245 -12.88 19.52 13.35
N SER A 246 -13.45 18.97 12.28
CA SER A 246 -13.35 19.58 10.94
C SER A 246 -13.95 20.99 10.94
N GLN A 247 -15.12 21.18 11.57
CA GLN A 247 -15.74 22.49 11.73
C GLN A 247 -14.84 23.45 12.52
N GLY A 248 -14.27 23.02 13.65
CA GLY A 248 -13.36 23.82 14.47
C GLY A 248 -12.06 24.19 13.75
N ALA A 249 -11.56 23.30 12.89
CA ALA A 249 -10.39 23.54 12.04
C ALA A 249 -10.69 24.36 10.78
N HIS A 250 -11.95 24.81 10.60
CA HIS A 250 -12.44 25.46 9.37
C HIS A 250 -12.11 24.65 8.11
N ALA A 251 -12.21 23.32 8.20
CA ALA A 251 -11.97 22.36 7.13
C ALA A 251 -13.24 21.53 6.87
N THR A 252 -13.33 20.92 5.69
CA THR A 252 -14.40 19.94 5.43
C THR A 252 -14.03 18.59 6.06
N MET A 253 -15.03 17.75 6.32
CA MET A 253 -14.76 16.37 6.77
C MET A 253 -13.91 15.60 5.77
N PHE A 254 -14.07 15.87 4.47
CA PHE A 254 -13.22 15.31 3.42
C PHE A 254 -11.75 15.69 3.59
N MET A 255 -11.43 16.96 3.85
CA MET A 255 -10.04 17.41 4.05
C MET A 255 -9.40 16.73 5.27
N THR A 256 -10.15 16.58 6.37
CA THR A 256 -9.65 15.87 7.57
C THR A 256 -9.45 14.38 7.30
N LEU A 257 -10.39 13.74 6.60
CA LEU A 257 -10.28 12.33 6.20
C LEU A 257 -9.08 12.11 5.26
N LEU A 258 -8.89 13.00 4.29
CA LEU A 258 -7.76 12.98 3.35
C LEU A 258 -6.42 13.13 4.09
N ALA A 259 -6.34 14.04 5.06
CA ALA A 259 -5.14 14.20 5.89
C ALA A 259 -4.83 12.91 6.67
N ALA A 260 -5.84 12.29 7.29
CA ALA A 260 -5.65 11.02 8.00
C ALA A 260 -5.21 9.90 7.05
N PHE A 261 -5.84 9.78 5.88
CA PHE A 261 -5.47 8.78 4.88
C PHE A 261 -4.03 8.97 4.39
N ALA A 262 -3.61 10.22 4.14
CA ALA A 262 -2.23 10.54 3.76
C ALA A 262 -1.22 10.10 4.83
N VAL A 263 -1.53 10.28 6.12
CA VAL A 263 -0.68 9.82 7.23
C VAL A 263 -0.56 8.30 7.24
N VAL A 264 -1.67 7.56 7.08
CA VAL A 264 -1.64 6.10 7.00
C VAL A 264 -0.74 5.65 5.86
N LEU A 265 -0.92 6.22 4.66
CA LEU A 265 -0.13 5.88 3.48
C LEU A 265 1.35 6.19 3.66
N ALA A 266 1.69 7.38 4.18
CA ALA A 266 3.05 7.80 4.45
C ALA A 266 3.76 6.87 5.46
N ARG A 267 3.05 6.45 6.52
CA ARG A 267 3.61 5.55 7.55
C ARG A 267 3.85 4.14 7.04
N HIS A 268 2.98 3.61 6.18
CA HIS A 268 3.18 2.28 5.58
C HIS A 268 4.24 2.28 4.48
N SER A 269 4.31 3.34 3.68
CA SER A 269 5.30 3.45 2.59
C SER A 269 6.68 3.94 3.04
N GLY A 270 6.77 4.55 4.23
CA GLY A 270 7.99 5.25 4.68
C GLY A 270 8.27 6.55 3.91
N GLN A 271 7.35 7.02 3.06
CA GLN A 271 7.53 8.24 2.27
C GLN A 271 7.13 9.48 3.07
N ALA A 272 7.89 10.57 2.87
CA ALA A 272 7.65 11.85 3.54
C ALA A 272 6.41 12.59 3.01
N GLU A 273 5.98 12.26 1.80
CA GLU A 273 4.85 12.86 1.10
C GLU A 273 4.19 11.84 0.18
N VAL A 274 2.92 12.09 -0.15
CA VAL A 274 2.10 11.21 -1.00
C VAL A 274 1.30 12.03 -2.00
N VAL A 275 0.98 11.47 -3.16
CA VAL A 275 0.05 12.05 -4.13
C VAL A 275 -1.21 11.20 -4.17
N ILE A 276 -2.36 11.81 -3.89
CA ILE A 276 -3.65 11.14 -3.78
C ILE A 276 -4.60 11.72 -4.83
N GLY A 277 -5.18 10.86 -5.66
CA GLY A 277 -6.21 11.24 -6.61
C GLY A 277 -7.51 11.61 -5.89
N VAL A 278 -8.08 12.76 -6.24
CA VAL A 278 -9.36 13.23 -5.70
C VAL A 278 -10.34 13.46 -6.86
N PRO A 279 -11.45 12.71 -6.92
CA PRO A 279 -12.48 12.96 -7.91
C PRO A 279 -13.23 14.24 -7.58
N VAL A 280 -13.41 15.11 -8.58
CA VAL A 280 -14.27 16.28 -8.52
C VAL A 280 -15.40 16.14 -9.52
N ALA A 281 -16.57 16.74 -9.23
CA ALA A 281 -17.76 16.58 -10.05
C ALA A 281 -17.62 17.15 -11.48
N GLY A 282 -16.73 18.14 -11.69
CA GLY A 282 -16.49 18.76 -13.00
C GLY A 282 -17.68 19.54 -13.58
N ARG A 283 -18.67 19.87 -12.73
CA ARG A 283 -19.89 20.61 -13.08
C ARG A 283 -19.79 22.06 -12.60
N THR A 284 -18.90 22.82 -13.22
CA THR A 284 -18.67 24.24 -12.85
C THR A 284 -19.67 25.19 -13.50
N GLN A 285 -20.38 24.76 -14.55
CA GLN A 285 -21.42 25.53 -15.22
C GLN A 285 -22.82 25.17 -14.67
N PRO A 286 -23.67 26.14 -14.31
CA PRO A 286 -25.02 25.88 -13.79
C PRO A 286 -25.89 25.00 -14.70
N GLU A 287 -25.74 25.16 -16.01
CA GLU A 287 -26.48 24.44 -17.05
C GLU A 287 -26.21 22.94 -17.03
N THR A 288 -25.06 22.51 -16.48
CA THR A 288 -24.68 21.10 -16.36
C THR A 288 -25.29 20.42 -15.13
N ALA A 289 -25.89 21.16 -14.20
CA ALA A 289 -26.33 20.61 -12.91
C ALA A 289 -27.43 19.53 -13.04
N GLY A 290 -28.27 19.64 -14.08
CA GLY A 290 -29.38 18.72 -14.37
C GLY A 290 -29.09 17.64 -15.42
N LEU A 291 -27.86 17.55 -15.93
CA LEU A 291 -27.51 16.62 -17.01
C LEU A 291 -27.04 15.26 -16.51
N ILE A 292 -27.49 14.19 -17.16
CA ILE A 292 -26.79 12.90 -17.09
C ILE A 292 -25.57 12.97 -18.02
N GLY A 293 -24.44 12.39 -17.60
CA GLY A 293 -23.21 12.32 -18.38
C GLY A 293 -21.96 12.10 -17.54
N PHE A 294 -20.80 12.03 -18.18
CA PHE A 294 -19.51 11.84 -17.50
C PHE A 294 -18.76 13.16 -17.34
N PHE A 295 -18.85 13.79 -16.17
CA PHE A 295 -18.21 15.09 -15.91
C PHE A 295 -16.99 15.00 -14.98
N VAL A 296 -16.80 13.86 -14.33
CA VAL A 296 -15.77 13.70 -13.29
C VAL A 296 -14.37 13.98 -13.83
N ASN A 297 -13.65 14.85 -13.11
CA ASN A 297 -12.22 15.06 -13.30
C ASN A 297 -11.44 14.55 -12.07
N MET A 298 -10.15 14.24 -12.23
CA MET A 298 -9.29 13.74 -11.16
C MET A 298 -8.20 14.75 -10.84
N LEU A 299 -8.12 15.19 -9.58
CA LEU A 299 -7.11 16.12 -9.10
C LEU A 299 -6.02 15.37 -8.31
N PRO A 300 -4.73 15.47 -8.68
CA PRO A 300 -3.62 14.87 -7.95
C PRO A 300 -3.21 15.76 -6.75
N LEU A 301 -3.74 15.47 -5.56
CA LEU A 301 -3.37 16.23 -4.36
C LEU A 301 -2.09 15.69 -3.72
N ARG A 302 -1.03 16.51 -3.75
CA ARG A 302 0.23 16.24 -3.04
C ARG A 302 0.11 16.65 -1.57
N VAL A 303 0.36 15.72 -0.67
CA VAL A 303 0.31 15.92 0.78
C VAL A 303 1.68 15.67 1.41
N ARG A 304 2.28 16.73 1.94
CA ARG A 304 3.65 16.73 2.52
C ARG A 304 3.61 16.41 4.03
N VAL A 305 3.36 15.14 4.35
CA VAL A 305 3.12 14.68 5.73
C VAL A 305 4.27 15.03 6.69
N ALA A 306 5.53 14.82 6.27
CA ALA A 306 6.70 15.04 7.13
C ALA A 306 6.96 16.51 7.50
N GLN A 307 6.33 17.47 6.80
CA GLN A 307 6.49 18.89 7.09
C GLN A 307 5.55 19.38 8.21
N ALA A 308 4.51 18.61 8.54
CA ALA A 308 3.56 18.96 9.59
C ALA A 308 4.04 18.44 10.95
N ARG A 309 4.09 19.31 11.96
CA ARG A 309 4.47 18.92 13.33
C ARG A 309 3.34 18.21 14.05
N SER A 310 2.09 18.57 13.75
CA SER A 310 0.88 18.01 14.35
C SER A 310 -0.19 17.70 13.30
N PHE A 311 -1.24 16.98 13.70
CA PHE A 311 -2.36 16.72 12.80
C PHE A 311 -3.13 17.99 12.46
N ALA A 312 -3.27 18.94 13.39
CA ALA A 312 -3.88 20.24 13.14
C ALA A 312 -3.16 21.05 12.04
N GLU A 313 -1.82 21.07 12.08
CA GLU A 313 -1.03 21.71 11.02
C GLU A 313 -1.22 21.00 9.67
N LEU A 314 -1.26 19.67 9.67
CA LEU A 314 -1.48 18.90 8.45
C LEU A 314 -2.85 19.19 7.83
N VAL A 315 -3.92 19.25 8.63
CA VAL A 315 -5.27 19.54 8.15
C VAL A 315 -5.36 20.96 7.58
N ALA A 316 -4.69 21.94 8.19
CA ALA A 316 -4.62 23.30 7.65
C ALA A 316 -3.86 23.36 6.32
N ALA A 317 -2.77 22.60 6.18
CA ALA A 317 -2.02 22.47 4.94
C ALA A 317 -2.86 21.80 3.84
N VAL A 318 -3.51 20.67 4.16
CA VAL A 318 -4.40 19.94 3.24
C VAL A 318 -5.57 20.82 2.81
N ARG A 319 -6.19 21.59 3.71
CA ARG A 319 -7.23 22.57 3.36
C ARG A 319 -6.72 23.55 2.31
N THR A 320 -5.55 24.14 2.56
CA THR A 320 -4.95 25.14 1.66
C THR A 320 -4.67 24.55 0.27
N ALA A 321 -4.04 23.37 0.23
CA ALA A 321 -3.74 22.66 -1.01
C ALA A 321 -5.01 22.26 -1.78
N THR A 322 -6.02 21.74 -1.07
CA THR A 322 -7.30 21.31 -1.67
C THR A 322 -8.05 22.49 -2.28
N LEU A 323 -8.13 23.63 -1.58
CA LEU A 323 -8.81 24.82 -2.11
C LEU A 323 -8.07 25.42 -3.32
N ALA A 324 -6.74 25.42 -3.29
CA ALA A 324 -5.94 25.88 -4.42
C ALA A 324 -6.13 24.96 -5.65
N ALA A 325 -6.16 23.64 -5.44
CA ALA A 325 -6.46 22.67 -6.48
C ALA A 325 -7.87 22.84 -7.05
N TYR A 326 -8.89 23.08 -6.21
CA TYR A 326 -10.25 23.33 -6.68
C TYR A 326 -10.37 24.60 -7.54
N ALA A 327 -9.53 25.61 -7.31
CA ALA A 327 -9.47 26.79 -8.16
C ALA A 327 -8.86 26.50 -9.56
N GLN A 328 -8.23 25.34 -9.74
CA GLN A 328 -7.60 24.87 -10.99
C GLN A 328 -8.17 23.51 -11.44
N GLN A 329 -9.43 23.23 -11.07
CA GLN A 329 -10.06 21.92 -11.29
C GLN A 329 -10.50 21.68 -12.73
N ASP A 330 -10.51 22.72 -13.57
CA ASP A 330 -10.98 22.60 -14.95
C ASP A 330 -9.94 21.95 -15.86
N LEU A 331 -8.63 21.98 -15.50
CA LEU A 331 -7.58 21.28 -16.24
C LEU A 331 -7.88 19.77 -16.32
N PRO A 332 -8.17 19.22 -17.51
CA PRO A 332 -8.40 17.79 -17.64
C PRO A 332 -7.15 17.01 -17.22
N PHE A 333 -7.34 15.95 -16.43
CA PHE A 333 -6.24 15.13 -15.93
C PHE A 333 -5.31 14.64 -17.06
N GLU A 334 -5.85 14.31 -18.24
CA GLU A 334 -5.04 13.76 -19.34
C GLU A 334 -4.08 14.78 -19.93
N MET A 335 -4.50 16.04 -20.00
CA MET A 335 -3.62 17.14 -20.44
C MET A 335 -2.50 17.37 -19.43
N LEU A 336 -2.81 17.20 -18.13
CA LEU A 336 -1.79 17.27 -17.09
C LEU A 336 -0.78 16.11 -17.21
N VAL A 337 -1.24 14.89 -17.46
CA VAL A 337 -0.37 13.73 -17.70
C VAL A 337 0.52 13.96 -18.92
N GLU A 338 -0.03 14.48 -20.02
CA GLU A 338 0.72 14.80 -21.22
C GLU A 338 1.81 15.86 -20.95
N ALA A 339 1.46 16.93 -20.25
CA ALA A 339 2.38 18.03 -19.97
C ALA A 339 3.48 17.69 -18.96
N LEU A 340 3.19 16.83 -17.98
CA LEU A 340 4.21 16.35 -17.03
C LEU A 340 5.10 15.26 -17.64
N ALA A 341 4.60 14.57 -18.67
CA ALA A 341 5.28 13.47 -19.35
C ALA A 341 5.96 12.49 -18.38
N PRO A 342 5.25 11.95 -17.36
CA PRO A 342 5.83 11.01 -16.42
C PRO A 342 6.28 9.74 -17.15
N GLU A 343 7.19 8.97 -16.53
CA GLU A 343 7.62 7.69 -17.08
C GLU A 343 6.40 6.81 -17.38
N ARG A 344 6.25 6.44 -18.66
CA ARG A 344 5.12 5.63 -19.11
C ARG A 344 5.27 4.22 -18.57
N SER A 345 4.27 3.79 -17.81
CA SER A 345 4.25 2.48 -17.17
C SER A 345 2.94 1.78 -17.47
N LEU A 346 3.01 0.50 -17.84
CA LEU A 346 1.84 -0.39 -17.90
C LEU A 346 1.54 -1.03 -16.53
N HIS A 347 2.43 -0.82 -15.54
CA HIS A 347 2.37 -1.44 -14.23
C HIS A 347 1.51 -0.66 -13.22
N HIS A 348 1.39 0.65 -13.40
CA HIS A 348 0.66 1.53 -12.48
C HIS A 348 0.12 2.77 -13.20
N ALA A 349 -0.89 3.39 -12.60
CA ALA A 349 -1.43 4.67 -13.08
C ALA A 349 -0.37 5.79 -12.99
N PRO A 350 -0.42 6.79 -13.89
CA PRO A 350 0.46 7.95 -13.85
C PRO A 350 0.09 8.88 -12.68
N ILE A 351 1.09 9.58 -12.13
CA ILE A 351 0.98 10.62 -11.09
C ILE A 351 0.53 10.11 -9.70
N PHE A 352 -0.51 9.28 -9.61
CA PHE A 352 -0.96 8.67 -8.36
C PHE A 352 -1.48 7.26 -8.58
N GLN A 353 -1.34 6.42 -7.55
CA GLN A 353 -1.82 5.03 -7.54
C GLN A 353 -2.89 4.80 -6.48
N VAL A 354 -3.28 5.86 -5.77
CA VAL A 354 -4.30 5.83 -4.73
C VAL A 354 -5.26 6.99 -4.86
N ALA A 355 -6.50 6.80 -4.42
CA ALA A 355 -7.50 7.85 -4.43
C ALA A 355 -8.33 7.89 -3.14
N CYS A 356 -8.95 9.03 -2.88
CA CYS A 356 -9.79 9.26 -1.71
C CYS A 356 -11.04 10.05 -2.10
N SER A 357 -12.22 9.58 -1.67
CA SER A 357 -13.48 10.28 -1.86
C SER A 357 -14.36 10.21 -0.61
N LEU A 358 -15.11 11.29 -0.38
CA LEU A 358 -16.19 11.34 0.60
C LEU A 358 -17.43 11.90 -0.10
N GLN A 359 -18.48 11.10 -0.16
CA GLN A 359 -19.76 11.50 -0.74
C GLN A 359 -20.77 11.86 0.36
N PRO A 360 -21.65 12.85 0.13
CA PRO A 360 -22.77 13.10 1.04
C PRO A 360 -23.74 11.90 1.04
N ALA A 361 -24.63 11.88 2.03
CA ALA A 361 -25.71 10.90 2.05
C ALA A 361 -26.60 11.09 0.83
N ALA A 362 -26.94 9.99 0.15
CA ALA A 362 -27.92 10.03 -0.92
C ALA A 362 -29.30 10.41 -0.37
N GLU A 363 -30.04 11.22 -1.13
CA GLU A 363 -31.45 11.49 -0.82
C GLU A 363 -32.29 10.22 -1.06
N PRO A 364 -33.27 9.92 -0.18
CA PRO A 364 -34.12 8.75 -0.36
C PRO A 364 -34.99 8.91 -1.62
N ILE A 365 -35.08 7.85 -2.42
CA ILE A 365 -35.99 7.80 -3.57
C ILE A 365 -37.39 7.52 -3.07
N ILE A 366 -38.35 8.37 -3.44
CA ILE A 366 -39.76 8.21 -3.08
C ILE A 366 -40.54 7.82 -4.33
N LEU A 367 -40.94 6.55 -4.40
CA LEU A 367 -41.81 6.02 -5.43
C LEU A 367 -43.18 5.69 -4.82
N PRO A 368 -44.33 6.12 -5.41
CA PRO A 368 -45.64 5.80 -4.89
C PRO A 368 -45.84 4.32 -4.62
N GLY A 369 -46.27 4.00 -3.40
CA GLY A 369 -46.56 2.63 -2.99
C GLY A 369 -45.33 1.73 -2.82
N LEU A 370 -44.10 2.27 -2.85
CA LEU A 370 -42.86 1.50 -2.75
C LEU A 370 -41.90 2.06 -1.69
N THR A 371 -41.28 1.17 -0.94
CA THR A 371 -40.05 1.45 -0.17
C THR A 371 -38.85 1.07 -1.01
N VAL A 372 -37.84 1.95 -1.05
CA VAL A 372 -36.66 1.78 -1.90
C VAL A 372 -35.41 1.65 -1.04
N ASP A 373 -34.69 0.53 -1.21
CA ASP A 373 -33.35 0.32 -0.66
C ASP A 373 -32.35 0.19 -1.81
N ILE A 374 -31.18 0.83 -1.71
CA ILE A 374 -30.19 0.85 -2.80
C ILE A 374 -28.88 0.28 -2.28
N GLU A 375 -28.33 -0.69 -3.01
CA GLU A 375 -27.00 -1.23 -2.77
C GLU A 375 -26.10 -1.10 -3.99
N SER A 376 -24.81 -0.86 -3.75
CA SER A 376 -23.80 -0.94 -4.79
C SER A 376 -23.45 -2.39 -5.07
N VAL A 377 -23.36 -2.75 -6.34
CA VAL A 377 -22.98 -4.09 -6.76
C VAL A 377 -21.52 -4.08 -7.18
N SER A 378 -20.72 -4.99 -6.64
CA SER A 378 -19.30 -5.09 -6.96
C SER A 378 -19.10 -5.66 -8.37
N THR A 379 -18.22 -5.01 -9.12
CA THR A 379 -17.67 -5.51 -10.39
C THR A 379 -16.51 -6.48 -10.19
N ALA A 380 -16.05 -6.68 -8.93
CA ALA A 380 -14.83 -7.42 -8.58
C ALA A 380 -13.56 -6.87 -9.27
N THR A 381 -13.51 -5.54 -9.44
CA THR A 381 -12.39 -4.83 -10.06
C THR A 381 -11.84 -3.74 -9.14
N ALA A 382 -10.64 -3.24 -9.46
CA ALA A 382 -10.05 -2.06 -8.86
C ALA A 382 -9.44 -1.14 -9.93
N LYS A 383 -9.77 0.15 -9.89
CA LYS A 383 -9.27 1.14 -10.86
C LYS A 383 -7.82 1.55 -10.62
N LEU A 384 -7.40 1.48 -9.36
CA LEU A 384 -6.10 1.90 -8.83
C LEU A 384 -5.59 0.82 -7.87
N ASP A 385 -4.39 1.02 -7.31
CA ASP A 385 -3.85 0.06 -6.34
C ASP A 385 -4.71 0.04 -5.06
N LEU A 386 -5.14 1.22 -4.59
CA LEU A 386 -5.97 1.39 -3.39
C LEU A 386 -6.83 2.66 -3.48
N THR A 387 -8.15 2.54 -3.31
CA THR A 387 -9.07 3.68 -3.27
C THR A 387 -9.91 3.66 -2.01
N LEU A 388 -9.85 4.73 -1.22
CA LEU A 388 -10.75 4.95 -0.09
C LEU A 388 -12.02 5.65 -0.57
N ASN A 389 -13.15 4.94 -0.52
CA ASN A 389 -14.46 5.48 -0.83
C ASN A 389 -15.33 5.49 0.41
N MET A 390 -15.72 6.67 0.87
CA MET A 390 -16.59 6.85 2.03
C MET A 390 -17.85 7.63 1.65
N THR A 391 -18.93 7.38 2.38
CA THR A 391 -20.22 8.05 2.21
C THR A 391 -20.79 8.40 3.58
N GLU A 392 -21.36 9.58 3.71
CA GLU A 392 -22.19 9.90 4.87
C GLU A 392 -23.48 9.08 4.85
N THR A 393 -23.89 8.57 6.00
CA THR A 393 -25.12 7.78 6.18
C THR A 393 -25.90 8.32 7.37
N ALA A 394 -27.14 7.87 7.54
CA ALA A 394 -27.94 8.22 8.71
C ALA A 394 -27.28 7.83 10.05
N THR A 395 -26.42 6.80 10.04
CA THR A 395 -25.79 6.23 11.24
C THR A 395 -24.31 6.62 11.43
N GLY A 396 -23.72 7.40 10.52
CA GLY A 396 -22.29 7.75 10.56
C GLY A 396 -21.68 7.80 9.17
N ILE A 397 -20.36 7.63 9.06
CA ILE A 397 -19.66 7.53 7.77
C ILE A 397 -19.29 6.06 7.52
N ALA A 398 -19.63 5.53 6.34
CA ALA A 398 -19.37 4.15 5.95
C ALA A 398 -18.91 4.05 4.50
N GLY A 399 -18.23 2.96 4.15
CA GLY A 399 -17.70 2.72 2.82
C GLY A 399 -16.68 1.59 2.82
N GLY A 400 -15.55 1.78 2.14
CA GLY A 400 -14.50 0.79 2.10
C GLY A 400 -13.24 1.19 1.34
N LEU A 401 -12.24 0.33 1.45
CA LEU A 401 -11.02 0.35 0.66
C LEU A 401 -11.20 -0.61 -0.50
N GLU A 402 -11.37 -0.10 -1.72
CA GLU A 402 -11.21 -0.87 -2.95
C GLU A 402 -9.72 -1.06 -3.20
N TYR A 403 -9.28 -2.30 -3.45
CA TYR A 403 -7.86 -2.61 -3.62
C TYR A 403 -7.64 -3.62 -4.74
N ASN A 404 -6.46 -3.53 -5.37
CA ASN A 404 -6.02 -4.50 -6.36
C ASN A 404 -5.59 -5.81 -5.68
N THR A 405 -6.31 -6.89 -5.96
CA THR A 405 -6.06 -8.22 -5.37
C THR A 405 -4.78 -8.89 -5.89
N GLU A 406 -4.20 -8.39 -6.98
CA GLU A 406 -2.89 -8.82 -7.48
C GLU A 406 -1.73 -8.19 -6.69
N LEU A 407 -1.99 -7.21 -5.83
CA LEU A 407 -0.98 -6.54 -5.02
C LEU A 407 -1.12 -6.84 -3.52
N PHE A 408 -2.36 -6.92 -3.03
CA PHE A 408 -2.63 -7.01 -1.60
C PHE A 408 -3.48 -8.23 -1.26
N ALA A 409 -3.11 -8.89 -0.16
CA ALA A 409 -3.92 -9.88 0.49
C ALA A 409 -5.03 -9.20 1.32
N PRO A 410 -6.21 -9.83 1.47
CA PRO A 410 -7.31 -9.28 2.26
C PRO A 410 -6.92 -8.89 3.69
N ALA A 411 -6.05 -9.68 4.34
CA ALA A 411 -5.58 -9.42 5.69
C ALA A 411 -4.75 -8.13 5.81
N THR A 412 -3.97 -7.79 4.78
CA THR A 412 -3.16 -6.56 4.76
C THR A 412 -4.05 -5.33 4.64
N ILE A 413 -5.09 -5.38 3.80
CA ILE A 413 -6.04 -4.27 3.66
C ILE A 413 -6.95 -4.15 4.87
N ALA A 414 -7.38 -5.26 5.48
CA ALA A 414 -8.12 -5.24 6.74
C ALA A 414 -7.32 -4.56 7.86
N ARG A 415 -6.00 -4.81 7.94
CA ARG A 415 -5.10 -4.13 8.86
C ARG A 415 -4.98 -2.63 8.55
N LEU A 416 -4.83 -2.26 7.27
CA LEU A 416 -4.78 -0.85 6.85
C LEU A 416 -6.09 -0.11 7.20
N ALA A 417 -7.24 -0.75 6.99
CA ALA A 417 -8.54 -0.22 7.41
C ALA A 417 -8.60 0.01 8.93
N GLY A 418 -8.14 -0.94 9.73
CA GLY A 418 -8.04 -0.80 11.19
C GLY A 418 -7.13 0.34 11.61
N HIS A 419 -5.96 0.47 10.98
CA HIS A 419 -5.03 1.57 11.21
C HIS A 419 -5.64 2.95 10.89
N MET A 420 -6.50 3.03 9.86
CA MET A 420 -7.23 4.26 9.55
C MET A 420 -8.16 4.68 10.69
N VAL A 421 -8.91 3.74 11.26
CA VAL A 421 -9.80 4.00 12.41
C VAL A 421 -8.98 4.41 13.64
N GLN A 422 -7.96 3.62 13.99
CA GLN A 422 -7.08 3.88 15.14
C GLN A 422 -6.40 5.24 15.05
N LEU A 423 -5.91 5.60 13.86
CA LEU A 423 -5.31 6.91 13.62
C LEU A 423 -6.33 8.02 13.85
N LEU A 424 -7.52 7.94 13.23
CA LEU A 424 -8.58 8.94 13.39
C LEU A 424 -8.96 9.13 14.87
N GLU A 425 -9.15 8.06 15.63
CA GLU A 425 -9.45 8.13 17.06
C GLU A 425 -8.33 8.86 17.83
N SER A 426 -7.07 8.56 17.51
CA SER A 426 -5.91 9.11 18.21
C SER A 426 -5.66 10.59 17.87
N VAL A 427 -5.72 10.97 16.59
CA VAL A 427 -5.48 12.34 16.14
C VAL A 427 -6.61 13.29 16.53
N LEU A 428 -7.86 12.81 16.58
CA LEU A 428 -8.99 13.66 16.98
C LEU A 428 -9.03 13.88 18.50
N ALA A 429 -8.47 12.96 19.30
CA ALA A 429 -8.33 13.15 20.74
C ALA A 429 -7.19 14.12 21.10
N THR A 430 -6.10 14.14 20.34
CA THR A 430 -4.90 14.93 20.63
C THR A 430 -4.30 15.59 19.38
N PRO A 431 -5.04 16.50 18.70
CA PRO A 431 -4.66 16.99 17.37
C PRO A 431 -3.38 17.83 17.32
N ASP A 432 -2.97 18.41 18.47
CA ASP A 432 -1.77 19.23 18.61
C ASP A 432 -0.53 18.42 19.03
N ALA A 433 -0.69 17.13 19.37
CA ALA A 433 0.45 16.28 19.71
C ALA A 433 1.37 16.10 18.50
N PRO A 434 2.68 15.88 18.72
CA PRO A 434 3.61 15.60 17.63
C PRO A 434 3.11 14.43 16.78
N LEU A 435 2.97 14.64 15.47
CA LEU A 435 2.38 13.64 14.58
C LEU A 435 3.17 12.31 14.65
N ALA A 436 4.49 12.40 14.84
CA ALA A 436 5.41 11.27 15.04
C ALA A 436 4.98 10.33 16.19
N THR A 437 4.43 10.86 17.28
CA THR A 437 4.07 10.10 18.50
C THR A 437 2.68 9.50 18.47
N ILE A 438 1.87 9.82 17.46
CA ILE A 438 0.52 9.27 17.33
C ILE A 438 0.60 7.77 17.03
N PRO A 439 -0.07 6.91 17.82
CA PRO A 439 -0.06 5.47 17.61
C PRO A 439 -0.85 5.10 16.35
N LEU A 440 -0.27 4.24 15.53
CA LEU A 440 -0.94 3.63 14.38
C LEU A 440 -1.42 2.21 14.69
N LEU A 441 -0.66 1.49 15.51
CA LEU A 441 -0.93 0.11 15.89
C LEU A 441 -2.06 0.07 16.93
N SER A 442 -2.95 -0.90 16.78
CA SER A 442 -3.89 -1.25 17.83
C SER A 442 -3.17 -1.88 19.03
N SER A 443 -3.81 -1.85 20.21
CA SER A 443 -3.24 -2.49 21.41
C SER A 443 -2.88 -3.97 21.23
N PRO A 444 -3.69 -4.81 20.55
CA PRO A 444 -3.31 -6.19 20.26
C PRO A 444 -2.07 -6.32 19.36
N GLU A 445 -1.95 -5.47 18.33
CA GLU A 445 -0.78 -5.47 17.44
C GLU A 445 0.48 -5.04 18.18
N TYR A 446 0.40 -3.98 18.98
CA TYR A 446 1.52 -3.54 19.82
C TYR A 446 1.94 -4.66 20.78
N GLN A 447 0.97 -5.33 21.42
CA GLN A 447 1.26 -6.43 22.34
C GLN A 447 1.98 -7.59 21.65
N GLN A 448 1.54 -7.95 20.45
CA GLN A 448 2.13 -9.01 19.66
C GLN A 448 3.57 -8.68 19.22
N LEU A 449 3.77 -7.49 18.66
CA LEU A 449 5.05 -7.05 18.10
C LEU A 449 6.10 -6.80 19.19
N VAL A 450 5.71 -6.12 20.27
CA VAL A 450 6.67 -5.65 21.29
C VAL A 450 6.93 -6.71 22.35
N TYR A 451 5.92 -7.48 22.75
CA TYR A 451 6.07 -8.44 23.84
C TYR A 451 6.05 -9.89 23.37
N ALA A 452 5.03 -10.32 22.61
CA ALA A 452 4.88 -11.74 22.30
C ALA A 452 6.00 -12.29 21.41
N TRP A 453 6.40 -11.58 20.36
CA TRP A 453 7.52 -11.97 19.51
C TRP A 453 8.89 -11.81 20.19
N ASN A 454 9.00 -10.91 21.17
CA ASN A 454 10.24 -10.67 21.92
C ASN A 454 10.29 -11.43 23.26
N ALA A 455 9.38 -12.39 23.49
CA ALA A 455 9.42 -13.28 24.65
C ALA A 455 10.49 -14.37 24.48
N THR A 456 11.73 -13.96 24.19
CA THR A 456 12.88 -14.82 23.88
C THR A 456 13.78 -15.10 25.09
N GLY A 457 13.29 -14.80 26.30
CA GLY A 457 14.00 -15.12 27.53
C GLY A 457 14.17 -16.63 27.67
N ALA A 458 15.41 -17.09 27.82
CA ALA A 458 15.76 -18.49 28.02
C ALA A 458 16.76 -18.60 29.15
N ASP A 459 16.63 -19.65 29.96
CA ASP A 459 17.60 -19.94 31.03
C ASP A 459 18.88 -20.50 30.41
N TYR A 460 20.00 -19.80 30.64
CA TYR A 460 21.33 -20.26 30.30
C TYR A 460 22.30 -19.92 31.45
N PRO A 461 23.44 -20.63 31.60
CA PRO A 461 24.37 -20.39 32.70
C PRO A 461 25.15 -19.08 32.49
N ALA A 462 24.50 -17.95 32.80
CA ALA A 462 25.02 -16.61 32.59
C ALA A 462 26.22 -16.25 33.49
N ASP A 463 26.47 -17.04 34.53
CA ASP A 463 27.60 -16.89 35.45
C ASP A 463 28.88 -17.58 34.96
N GLN A 464 28.83 -18.24 33.79
CA GLN A 464 29.92 -19.06 33.28
C GLN A 464 30.47 -18.53 31.96
N THR A 465 31.78 -18.71 31.78
CA THR A 465 32.50 -18.33 30.56
C THR A 465 32.62 -19.52 29.60
N LEU A 466 32.83 -19.24 28.31
CA LEU A 466 32.98 -20.30 27.30
C LEU A 466 34.11 -21.28 27.62
N HIS A 467 35.28 -20.76 28.05
CA HIS A 467 36.42 -21.61 28.37
C HIS A 467 36.20 -22.46 29.63
N THR A 468 35.46 -21.98 30.63
CA THR A 468 35.14 -22.80 31.82
C THR A 468 34.12 -23.90 31.52
N LEU A 469 33.15 -23.62 30.63
CA LEU A 469 32.25 -24.66 30.12
C LEU A 469 33.03 -25.73 29.34
N PHE A 470 34.01 -25.31 28.53
CA PHE A 470 34.91 -26.23 27.82
C PHE A 470 35.75 -27.08 28.79
N GLU A 471 36.36 -26.47 29.80
CA GLU A 471 37.15 -27.18 30.83
C GLU A 471 36.33 -28.23 31.57
N ARG A 472 35.10 -27.89 31.96
CA ARG A 472 34.20 -28.83 32.63
C ARG A 472 33.84 -30.00 31.71
N HIS A 473 33.67 -29.74 30.42
CA HIS A 473 33.42 -30.81 29.45
C HIS A 473 34.68 -31.68 29.27
N ALA A 474 35.85 -31.07 29.13
CA ALA A 474 37.11 -31.78 28.97
C ALA A 474 37.46 -32.68 30.16
N ALA A 475 37.14 -32.24 31.39
CA ALA A 475 37.28 -33.07 32.58
C ALA A 475 36.30 -34.26 32.62
N ARG A 476 35.12 -34.14 32.01
CA ARG A 476 34.10 -35.19 31.99
C ARG A 476 34.34 -36.25 30.93
N THR A 477 34.88 -35.86 29.78
CA THR A 477 35.08 -36.74 28.61
C THR A 477 36.47 -36.53 28.00
N PRO A 478 37.56 -36.84 28.74
CA PRO A 478 38.92 -36.48 28.35
C PRO A 478 39.38 -37.14 27.04
N ASP A 479 39.03 -38.41 26.83
CA ASP A 479 39.54 -39.23 25.72
C ASP A 479 38.72 -39.09 24.42
N VAL A 480 37.65 -38.27 24.43
CA VAL A 480 36.81 -38.04 23.25
C VAL A 480 37.50 -37.04 22.33
N VAL A 481 37.50 -37.32 21.02
CA VAL A 481 38.03 -36.41 19.99
C VAL A 481 37.24 -35.09 20.02
N ALA A 482 37.94 -33.97 20.22
CA ALA A 482 37.36 -32.63 20.28
C ALA A 482 37.51 -31.86 18.97
N VAL A 483 38.65 -32.02 18.27
CA VAL A 483 38.94 -31.34 17.01
C VAL A 483 39.64 -32.27 16.03
N VAL A 484 39.26 -32.17 14.75
CA VAL A 484 39.85 -32.90 13.63
C VAL A 484 40.19 -31.90 12.54
N CYS A 485 41.45 -31.87 12.10
CA CYS A 485 41.90 -31.11 10.94
C CYS A 485 42.36 -32.08 9.84
N GLY A 486 42.12 -31.73 8.57
CA GLY A 486 42.45 -32.60 7.44
C GLY A 486 41.55 -33.83 7.31
N ALA A 487 40.26 -33.74 7.69
CA ALA A 487 39.33 -34.85 7.56
C ALA A 487 39.23 -35.31 6.09
N GLY A 488 39.62 -36.56 5.81
CA GLY A 488 39.65 -37.12 4.46
C GLY A 488 40.94 -36.88 3.67
N THR A 489 41.97 -36.28 4.28
CA THR A 489 43.31 -36.12 3.68
C THR A 489 44.31 -37.09 4.31
N ARG A 490 45.53 -37.18 3.73
CA ARG A 490 46.63 -37.99 4.28
C ARG A 490 47.30 -37.36 5.51
N GLU A 491 47.02 -36.09 5.78
CA GLU A 491 47.58 -35.29 6.88
C GLU A 491 46.50 -35.00 7.92
N ARG A 492 45.78 -36.05 8.34
CA ARG A 492 44.73 -35.96 9.35
C ARG A 492 45.35 -35.85 10.73
N VAL A 493 45.01 -34.80 11.46
CA VAL A 493 45.43 -34.59 12.85
C VAL A 493 44.18 -34.47 13.73
N GLU A 494 44.19 -35.15 14.87
CA GLU A 494 43.10 -35.13 15.85
C GLU A 494 43.64 -34.77 17.22
N LEU A 495 42.87 -34.03 18.00
CA LEU A 495 43.10 -33.87 19.43
C LEU A 495 41.87 -34.27 20.22
N THR A 496 42.09 -34.98 21.32
CA THR A 496 41.07 -35.23 22.33
C THR A 496 40.77 -33.96 23.13
N TYR A 497 39.67 -33.95 23.90
CA TYR A 497 39.36 -32.84 24.80
C TYR A 497 40.49 -32.59 25.82
N ALA A 498 41.10 -33.66 26.36
CA ALA A 498 42.21 -33.54 27.29
C ALA A 498 43.44 -32.90 26.62
N GLU A 499 43.80 -33.35 25.42
CA GLU A 499 44.95 -32.83 24.67
C GLU A 499 44.74 -31.37 24.26
N LEU A 500 43.56 -31.03 23.75
CA LEU A 500 43.22 -29.66 23.37
C LEU A 500 43.23 -28.72 24.59
N ASN A 501 42.67 -29.17 25.73
CA ASN A 501 42.67 -28.38 26.96
C ASN A 501 44.10 -28.16 27.49
N ALA A 502 44.93 -29.20 27.52
CA ALA A 502 46.32 -29.12 27.96
C ALA A 502 47.13 -28.14 27.10
N ARG A 503 47.06 -28.26 25.77
CA ARG A 503 47.75 -27.34 24.85
C ARG A 503 47.25 -25.89 24.99
N ALA A 504 45.95 -25.69 25.14
CA ALA A 504 45.38 -24.37 25.37
C ALA A 504 45.81 -23.77 26.72
N ASN A 505 45.96 -24.58 27.77
CA ASN A 505 46.46 -24.15 29.08
C ASN A 505 47.93 -23.72 28.99
N GLN A 506 48.79 -24.51 28.34
CA GLN A 506 50.20 -24.16 28.13
C GLN A 506 50.35 -22.81 27.43
N LEU A 507 49.61 -22.62 26.33
CA LEU A 507 49.60 -21.35 25.63
C LEU A 507 49.02 -20.21 26.47
N ALA A 508 47.97 -20.44 27.25
CA ALA A 508 47.38 -19.42 28.13
C ALA A 508 48.35 -18.96 29.23
N HIS A 509 49.07 -19.87 29.89
CA HIS A 509 50.12 -19.53 30.86
C HIS A 509 51.24 -18.73 30.20
N HIS A 510 51.65 -19.13 28.99
CA HIS A 510 52.66 -18.41 28.22
C HIS A 510 52.20 -16.98 27.86
N LEU A 511 50.95 -16.82 27.43
CA LEU A 511 50.35 -15.51 27.16
C LEU A 511 50.30 -14.62 28.42
N GLN A 512 49.96 -15.18 29.58
CA GLN A 512 49.98 -14.41 30.84
C GLN A 512 51.39 -13.93 31.21
N ALA A 513 52.42 -14.74 30.94
CA ALA A 513 53.81 -14.31 31.14
C ALA A 513 54.23 -13.16 30.21
N LEU A 514 53.57 -13.01 29.05
CA LEU A 514 53.73 -11.89 28.12
C LEU A 514 52.86 -10.67 28.47
N GLY A 515 52.16 -10.69 29.60
CA GLY A 515 51.30 -9.60 30.05
C GLY A 515 49.87 -9.62 29.48
N VAL A 516 49.47 -10.72 28.84
CA VAL A 516 48.08 -10.90 28.40
C VAL A 516 47.20 -11.25 29.60
N GLY A 517 46.13 -10.50 29.81
CA GLY A 517 45.17 -10.71 30.89
C GLY A 517 43.82 -10.11 30.55
N SER A 518 43.03 -9.78 31.58
CA SER A 518 41.77 -9.05 31.41
C SER A 518 42.01 -7.78 30.60
N ASP A 519 41.07 -7.42 29.75
CA ASP A 519 41.25 -6.24 28.93
C ASP A 519 41.94 -6.60 27.61
N VAL A 520 43.01 -7.39 27.62
CA VAL A 520 43.96 -7.45 26.49
C VAL A 520 43.36 -8.07 25.22
N ARG A 521 43.77 -7.56 24.06
CA ARG A 521 43.43 -8.11 22.74
C ARG A 521 44.61 -8.84 22.14
N VAL A 522 44.34 -10.04 21.62
CA VAL A 522 45.34 -10.90 20.98
C VAL A 522 44.93 -11.17 19.54
N GLY A 523 45.75 -10.78 18.58
CA GLY A 523 45.54 -11.07 17.16
C GLY A 523 45.66 -12.57 16.88
N LEU A 524 44.75 -13.13 16.09
CA LEU A 524 44.83 -14.50 15.58
C LEU A 524 44.86 -14.45 14.06
N CYS A 525 46.00 -14.78 13.45
CA CYS A 525 46.14 -14.84 11.99
C CYS A 525 46.67 -16.20 11.56
N PHE A 526 45.77 -17.08 11.12
CA PHE A 526 46.08 -18.45 10.73
C PHE A 526 45.30 -18.83 9.47
N ASP A 527 45.85 -19.75 8.69
CA ASP A 527 45.02 -20.61 7.86
C ASP A 527 44.18 -21.56 8.75
N ARG A 528 43.24 -22.30 8.15
CA ARG A 528 42.44 -23.27 8.91
C ARG A 528 43.31 -24.39 9.45
N SER A 529 43.60 -24.37 10.74
CA SER A 529 44.45 -25.36 11.42
C SER A 529 43.99 -25.65 12.85
N ILE A 530 44.63 -26.60 13.53
CA ILE A 530 44.35 -26.92 14.95
C ILE A 530 44.86 -25.81 15.86
N GLU A 531 45.98 -25.18 15.49
CA GLU A 531 46.62 -24.07 16.19
C GLU A 531 45.67 -22.87 16.34
N LEU A 532 44.79 -22.63 15.35
CA LEU A 532 43.75 -21.60 15.45
C LEU A 532 42.80 -21.87 16.63
N ILE A 533 42.33 -23.11 16.78
CA ILE A 533 41.40 -23.49 17.87
C ILE A 533 42.12 -23.45 19.23
N ILE A 534 43.38 -23.91 19.27
CA ILE A 534 44.24 -23.80 20.47
C ILE A 534 44.39 -22.32 20.86
N GLY A 535 44.70 -21.45 19.89
CA GLY A 535 44.86 -20.01 20.08
C GLY A 535 43.59 -19.35 20.62
N MET A 536 42.43 -19.63 20.03
CA MET A 536 41.14 -19.11 20.51
C MET A 536 40.88 -19.49 21.97
N LEU A 537 41.02 -20.77 22.31
CA LEU A 537 40.79 -21.25 23.68
C LEU A 537 41.82 -20.68 24.66
N ALA A 538 43.10 -20.61 24.27
CA ALA A 538 44.16 -20.10 25.12
C ALA A 538 44.00 -18.60 25.43
N VAL A 539 43.62 -17.80 24.44
CA VAL A 539 43.36 -16.37 24.63
C VAL A 539 42.22 -16.15 25.63
N LEU A 540 41.12 -16.90 25.47
CA LEU A 540 39.99 -16.85 26.41
C LEU A 540 40.38 -17.32 27.82
N LYS A 541 41.21 -18.37 27.94
CA LYS A 541 41.73 -18.89 29.21
C LYS A 541 42.68 -17.92 29.90
N ALA A 542 43.47 -17.15 29.14
CA ALA A 542 44.30 -16.08 29.67
C ALA A 542 43.48 -14.88 30.16
N GLY A 543 42.18 -14.81 29.82
CA GLY A 543 41.26 -13.75 30.18
C GLY A 543 41.20 -12.60 29.17
N ALA A 544 41.76 -12.81 27.98
CA ALA A 544 41.83 -11.83 26.90
C ALA A 544 40.77 -12.08 25.81
N ALA A 545 40.58 -11.08 24.95
CA ALA A 545 39.74 -11.17 23.77
C ALA A 545 40.59 -11.47 22.53
N TYR A 546 40.16 -12.41 21.69
CA TYR A 546 40.86 -12.63 20.42
C TYR A 546 40.33 -11.72 19.30
N VAL A 547 41.24 -11.34 18.40
CA VAL A 547 40.94 -10.53 17.21
C VAL A 547 41.28 -11.39 15.99
N PRO A 548 40.28 -12.00 15.32
CA PRO A 548 40.54 -12.82 14.14
C PRO A 548 40.94 -11.94 12.96
N LEU A 549 42.02 -12.34 12.30
CA LEU A 549 42.62 -11.67 11.16
C LEU A 549 42.65 -12.65 9.99
N ASP A 550 41.98 -12.30 8.89
CA ASP A 550 42.02 -13.13 7.68
C ASP A 550 43.40 -12.99 7.02
N PRO A 551 44.18 -14.08 6.85
CA PRO A 551 45.48 -14.02 6.20
C PRO A 551 45.41 -13.54 4.74
N ASN A 552 44.24 -13.61 4.10
CA ASN A 552 44.06 -13.13 2.73
C ASN A 552 43.87 -11.60 2.63
N TYR A 553 43.64 -10.90 3.75
CA TYR A 553 43.56 -9.44 3.72
C TYR A 553 44.93 -8.81 3.43
N PRO A 554 44.99 -7.67 2.71
CA PRO A 554 46.24 -6.93 2.52
C PRO A 554 46.93 -6.62 3.85
N ALA A 555 48.26 -6.64 3.87
CA ALA A 555 49.05 -6.40 5.09
C ALA A 555 48.71 -5.04 5.74
N GLU A 556 48.49 -4.00 4.93
CA GLU A 556 48.08 -2.67 5.41
C GLU A 556 46.75 -2.72 6.17
N ARG A 557 45.78 -3.52 5.71
CA ARG A 557 44.49 -3.67 6.39
C ARG A 557 44.65 -4.36 7.74
N ILE A 558 45.48 -5.39 7.80
CA ILE A 558 45.78 -6.11 9.04
C ILE A 558 46.52 -5.23 10.04
N ALA A 559 47.47 -4.42 9.57
CA ALA A 559 48.18 -3.45 10.38
C ALA A 559 47.20 -2.44 11.03
N VAL A 560 46.28 -1.88 10.24
CA VAL A 560 45.24 -0.96 10.75
C VAL A 560 44.34 -1.64 11.79
N MET A 561 43.90 -2.87 11.54
CA MET A 561 43.05 -3.62 12.49
C MET A 561 43.79 -3.92 13.80
N LEU A 562 45.09 -4.25 13.72
CA LEU A 562 45.92 -4.52 14.90
C LEU A 562 46.21 -3.25 15.71
N GLU A 563 46.46 -2.13 15.02
CA GLU A 563 46.66 -0.82 15.63
C GLU A 563 45.39 -0.35 16.36
N ASP A 564 44.23 -0.42 15.69
CA ASP A 564 42.94 0.00 16.28
C ASP A 564 42.52 -0.92 17.44
N ALA A 565 42.75 -2.22 17.32
CA ALA A 565 42.54 -3.16 18.41
C ALA A 565 43.58 -3.04 19.56
N ALA A 566 44.64 -2.24 19.38
CA ALA A 566 45.78 -2.16 20.29
C ALA A 566 46.25 -3.57 20.74
N ALA A 567 46.40 -4.48 19.77
CA ALA A 567 46.71 -5.88 20.04
C ALA A 567 48.13 -6.03 20.57
N LEU A 568 48.28 -6.61 21.77
CA LEU A 568 49.58 -6.76 22.43
C LEU A 568 50.41 -7.90 21.83
N VAL A 569 49.73 -8.99 21.47
CA VAL A 569 50.32 -10.22 20.94
C VAL A 569 49.57 -10.61 19.67
N VAL A 570 50.28 -11.16 18.68
CA VAL A 570 49.69 -11.81 17.52
C VAL A 570 50.15 -13.26 17.49
N LEU A 571 49.20 -14.18 17.56
CA LEU A 571 49.40 -15.59 17.32
C LEU A 571 49.27 -15.86 15.83
N THR A 572 50.26 -16.55 15.26
CA THR A 572 50.27 -16.90 13.83
C THR A 572 51.06 -18.20 13.58
N GLN A 573 51.28 -18.52 12.31
CA GLN A 573 52.13 -19.62 11.84
C GLN A 573 53.37 -19.08 11.12
N GLN A 574 54.46 -19.84 11.07
CA GLN A 574 55.76 -19.41 10.54
C GLN A 574 55.65 -18.86 9.12
N GLY A 575 54.80 -19.44 8.26
CA GLY A 575 54.59 -18.98 6.88
C GLY A 575 53.90 -17.61 6.74
N LEU A 576 53.27 -17.11 7.80
CA LEU A 576 52.57 -15.82 7.81
C LEU A 576 53.29 -14.73 8.62
N ALA A 577 54.38 -15.09 9.32
CA ALA A 577 55.07 -14.20 10.25
C ALA A 577 55.58 -12.91 9.59
N ASP A 578 56.06 -12.98 8.34
CA ASP A 578 56.62 -11.83 7.62
C ASP A 578 55.61 -10.68 7.40
N ARG A 579 54.31 -10.98 7.48
CA ARG A 579 53.23 -10.01 7.29
C ARG A 579 53.12 -9.01 8.44
N PHE A 580 53.76 -9.31 9.57
CA PHE A 580 53.76 -8.48 10.77
C PHE A 580 55.08 -7.76 11.01
N ASN A 581 56.03 -7.84 10.06
CA ASN A 581 57.31 -7.15 10.16
C ASN A 581 57.10 -5.63 10.28
N GLY A 582 57.64 -5.03 11.34
CA GLY A 582 57.55 -3.60 11.61
C GLY A 582 56.33 -3.17 12.44
N LEU A 583 55.51 -4.10 12.93
CA LEU A 583 54.46 -3.83 13.91
C LEU A 583 54.99 -3.92 15.34
N GLU A 584 54.37 -3.18 16.27
CA GLU A 584 54.77 -3.14 17.69
C GLU A 584 54.31 -4.37 18.51
N ALA A 585 53.45 -5.22 17.95
CA ALA A 585 52.91 -6.39 18.63
C ALA A 585 53.94 -7.53 18.73
N THR A 586 53.90 -8.29 19.82
CA THR A 586 54.73 -9.49 19.99
C THR A 586 54.19 -10.62 19.12
N ILE A 587 55.00 -11.17 18.23
CA ILE A 587 54.56 -12.24 17.30
C ILE A 587 54.96 -13.60 17.87
N LEU A 588 53.98 -14.51 18.00
CA LEU A 588 54.18 -15.87 18.48
C LEU A 588 53.73 -16.87 17.39
N ARG A 589 54.64 -17.76 16.97
CA ARG A 589 54.36 -18.72 15.88
C ARG A 589 54.08 -20.09 16.46
N LEU A 590 52.82 -20.52 16.44
CA LEU A 590 52.41 -21.72 17.18
C LEU A 590 52.95 -23.04 16.58
N ASP A 591 53.34 -23.04 15.31
CA ASP A 591 53.91 -24.18 14.60
C ASP A 591 55.43 -24.33 14.80
N SER A 592 56.16 -23.24 15.08
CA SER A 592 57.62 -23.26 15.25
C SER A 592 58.10 -22.97 16.68
N ASP A 593 57.35 -22.21 17.47
CA ASP A 593 57.73 -21.77 18.83
C ASP A 593 57.15 -22.70 19.92
N TRP A 594 56.53 -23.82 19.54
CA TRP A 594 55.77 -24.69 20.45
C TRP A 594 56.62 -25.27 21.59
N ASP A 595 57.89 -25.59 21.36
CA ASP A 595 58.76 -26.15 22.41
C ASP A 595 58.90 -25.20 23.62
N CYS A 596 58.93 -23.89 23.37
CA CYS A 596 58.96 -22.87 24.42
C CYS A 596 57.60 -22.75 25.13
N ILE A 597 56.50 -22.88 24.40
CA ILE A 597 55.12 -22.81 24.92
C ILE A 597 54.82 -24.05 25.79
N ALA A 598 55.24 -25.23 25.33
CA ALA A 598 55.02 -26.51 26.00
C ALA A 598 55.76 -26.64 27.34
N ALA A 599 56.74 -25.79 27.62
CA ALA A 599 57.43 -25.71 28.90
C ALA A 599 56.55 -25.07 30.01
N ALA A 600 55.48 -24.37 29.65
CA ALA A 600 54.51 -23.83 30.60
C ALA A 600 53.62 -24.94 31.21
N PRO A 601 52.99 -24.71 32.38
CA PRO A 601 52.07 -25.68 32.98
C PRO A 601 50.89 -26.00 32.04
N ASP A 602 50.43 -27.25 32.05
CA ASP A 602 49.25 -27.71 31.32
C ASP A 602 47.96 -27.69 32.15
N THR A 603 48.03 -27.17 33.38
CA THR A 603 46.89 -27.06 34.31
C THR A 603 46.01 -25.86 33.99
N ASN A 604 44.70 -26.01 34.24
CA ASN A 604 43.75 -24.91 34.07
C ASN A 604 44.17 -23.70 34.92
N LEU A 605 44.03 -22.52 34.35
CA LEU A 605 44.35 -21.27 35.01
C LEU A 605 43.27 -20.94 36.06
N PRO A 606 43.59 -20.20 37.12
CA PRO A 606 42.58 -19.71 38.05
C PRO A 606 41.59 -18.78 37.33
N GLN A 607 40.31 -18.92 37.67
CA GLN A 607 39.24 -18.16 37.02
C GLN A 607 39.27 -16.69 37.47
N HIS A 608 39.80 -15.82 36.62
CA HIS A 608 39.79 -14.37 36.82
C HIS A 608 38.89 -13.62 35.82
N THR A 609 38.43 -14.31 34.78
CA THR A 609 37.59 -13.76 33.71
C THR A 609 36.13 -13.71 34.15
N LEU A 610 35.49 -12.56 34.00
CA LEU A 610 34.08 -12.37 34.31
C LEU A 610 33.20 -12.73 33.08
N PRO A 611 31.92 -13.08 33.28
CA PRO A 611 31.00 -13.29 32.16
C PRO A 611 30.87 -12.08 31.22
N ASP A 612 31.02 -10.87 31.76
CA ASP A 612 30.95 -9.61 31.01
C ASP A 612 32.28 -9.23 30.32
N SER A 613 33.34 -10.02 30.51
CA SER A 613 34.63 -9.77 29.85
C SER A 613 34.51 -10.01 28.34
N PRO A 614 35.21 -9.22 27.50
CA PRO A 614 35.16 -9.38 26.05
C PRO A 614 35.76 -10.74 25.64
N ALA A 615 35.00 -11.52 24.88
CA ALA A 615 35.48 -12.80 24.33
C ALA A 615 36.27 -12.62 23.02
N TYR A 616 35.84 -11.67 22.18
CA TYR A 616 36.45 -11.41 20.88
C TYR A 616 36.13 -10.00 20.39
N VAL A 617 36.89 -9.54 19.39
CA VAL A 617 36.61 -8.30 18.63
C VAL A 617 36.52 -8.66 17.15
N ILE A 618 35.33 -8.54 16.54
CA ILE A 618 35.11 -8.77 15.10
C ILE A 618 35.00 -7.42 14.40
N PHE A 619 35.96 -7.13 13.52
CA PHE A 619 35.87 -6.01 12.59
C PHE A 619 34.80 -6.26 11.54
N THR A 620 34.03 -5.23 11.21
CA THR A 620 32.99 -5.30 10.17
C THR A 620 33.41 -4.48 8.95
N SER A 621 32.63 -4.50 7.87
CA SER A 621 32.90 -3.65 6.71
C SER A 621 32.65 -2.19 7.08
N GLY A 622 33.71 -1.47 7.46
CA GLY A 622 33.65 -0.02 7.68
C GLY A 622 33.29 0.70 6.38
N SER A 623 32.07 1.23 6.30
CA SER A 623 31.58 2.01 5.15
C SER A 623 32.41 3.27 4.88
N THR A 624 33.20 3.70 5.86
CA THR A 624 34.14 4.84 5.80
C THR A 624 35.51 4.46 5.23
N GLY A 625 35.74 3.20 4.85
CA GLY A 625 37.00 2.70 4.29
C GLY A 625 38.06 2.30 5.33
N ARG A 626 37.79 2.54 6.62
CA ARG A 626 38.55 1.97 7.75
C ARG A 626 37.60 1.06 8.54
N PRO A 627 37.89 -0.25 8.61
CA PRO A 627 37.03 -1.23 9.27
C PRO A 627 36.99 -1.06 10.79
#